data_AF-A0A2H3DPQ9-F1
#
_entry.id   AF-A0A2H3DPQ9-F1
#
_cell.length_a   1.000
_cell.length_b   1.000
_cell.length_c   1.000
_cell.angle_alpha   90.00
_cell.angle_beta   90.00
_cell.angle_gamma   90.00
#
_symmetry.space_group_name_H-M   'P 1'
#
loop_
_entity.id
_entity.type
_entity.pdbx_description
1 polymer ?
#
loop_
_entity_poly.entity_id
_entity_poly.type
_entity_poly.pdbx_seq_one_letter_code
_entity_poly.pdbx_strand_id
1 'polypeptide(L)'
;MITLYNLPTKTIPGIMITWQTRYALNLKNLPFQVVDIEALTKKISTAPTSTKPDGVSPFYTIPIIQDDSTGAVISDSIIIMVYLDETYPSSGPVLIPTRTKALQLALSSAVIDAFTPFQPFFSHSITKKMNDAMAAYFMRVKLGGVAKVDAPEGKERAKMWANMKESLGKMNKWFEGSESDFVMGNEPSFADT
;
A
#
# COMPACT_ATOMS: atom_id res chain seq x y z
N MET A 1 -16.72 14.02 -4.35
CA MET A 1 -16.68 12.60 -3.90
C MET A 1 -15.33 12.06 -4.35
N ILE A 2 -14.68 11.25 -3.52
CA ILE A 2 -13.36 10.69 -3.88
C ILE A 2 -13.54 9.35 -4.60
N THR A 3 -12.80 9.14 -5.69
CA THR A 3 -12.68 7.85 -6.36
C THR A 3 -11.30 7.29 -6.07
N LEU A 4 -11.24 6.15 -5.37
CA LEU A 4 -10.03 5.37 -5.18
C LEU A 4 -9.91 4.32 -6.29
N TYR A 5 -8.90 4.46 -7.13
CA TYR A 5 -8.61 3.47 -8.16
C TYR A 5 -7.83 2.31 -7.59
N ASN A 6 -8.30 1.10 -7.88
CA ASN A 6 -7.85 -0.12 -7.26
C ASN A 6 -7.64 -1.22 -8.30
N LEU A 7 -6.80 -2.20 -7.94
CA LEU A 7 -6.65 -3.41 -8.72
C LEU A 7 -7.76 -4.41 -8.35
N PRO A 8 -8.47 -4.96 -9.34
CA PRO A 8 -9.45 -6.02 -9.11
C PRO A 8 -8.75 -7.28 -8.61
N THR A 9 -9.30 -7.91 -7.57
CA THR A 9 -8.94 -9.28 -7.18
C THR A 9 -10.20 -10.14 -7.17
N LYS A 10 -10.04 -11.47 -7.30
CA LYS A 10 -11.15 -12.42 -7.39
C LYS A 10 -11.99 -12.50 -6.12
N THR A 11 -11.41 -12.17 -4.95
CA THR A 11 -12.00 -12.54 -3.66
C THR A 11 -12.00 -11.44 -2.61
N ILE A 12 -11.15 -10.41 -2.74
CA ILE A 12 -11.06 -9.33 -1.76
C ILE A 12 -10.89 -7.98 -2.50
N PRO A 13 -11.56 -6.90 -2.08
CA PRO A 13 -11.37 -5.59 -2.71
C PRO A 13 -9.95 -5.08 -2.49
N GLY A 14 -9.12 -5.14 -3.54
CA GLY A 14 -7.80 -4.55 -3.61
C GLY A 14 -6.63 -5.34 -3.07
N ILE A 15 -5.48 -4.69 -3.10
CA ILE A 15 -4.21 -5.20 -2.57
C ILE A 15 -3.72 -4.31 -1.43
N MET A 16 -2.77 -4.81 -0.64
CA MET A 16 -2.22 -4.13 0.54
C MET A 16 -1.89 -2.64 0.30
N ILE A 17 -1.28 -2.32 -0.85
CA ILE A 17 -0.92 -0.94 -1.23
C ILE A 17 -2.15 -0.02 -1.34
N THR A 18 -3.29 -0.52 -1.83
CA THR A 18 -4.54 0.26 -1.88
C THR A 18 -5.30 0.29 -0.57
N TRP A 19 -5.07 -0.68 0.31
CA TRP A 19 -5.70 -0.70 1.63
C TRP A 19 -5.20 0.44 2.50
N GLN A 20 -3.92 0.80 2.39
CA GLN A 20 -3.37 1.97 3.08
C GLN A 20 -4.18 3.24 2.79
N THR A 21 -4.42 3.56 1.50
CA THR A 21 -5.26 4.70 1.13
C THR A 21 -6.72 4.52 1.53
N ARG A 22 -7.24 3.30 1.47
CA ARG A 22 -8.61 3.01 1.93
C ARG A 22 -8.76 3.28 3.43
N TYR A 23 -7.79 2.88 4.24
CA TYR A 23 -7.77 3.17 5.68
C TYR A 23 -7.68 4.66 5.93
N ALA A 24 -6.80 5.38 5.25
CA ALA A 24 -6.71 6.83 5.36
C ALA A 24 -8.04 7.54 5.06
N LEU A 25 -8.72 7.18 3.96
CA LEU A 25 -10.03 7.74 3.60
C LEU A 25 -11.09 7.45 4.68
N ASN A 26 -11.09 6.22 5.21
CA ASN A 26 -11.99 5.83 6.31
C ASN A 26 -11.68 6.58 7.61
N LEU A 27 -10.42 6.69 8.00
CA LEU A 27 -9.98 7.39 9.22
C LEU A 27 -10.39 8.87 9.16
N LYS A 28 -10.24 9.49 8.00
CA LYS A 28 -10.70 10.86 7.76
C LYS A 28 -12.21 10.97 7.56
N ASN A 29 -12.97 9.88 7.63
CA ASN A 29 -14.42 9.86 7.40
C ASN A 29 -14.84 10.46 6.05
N LEU A 30 -14.01 10.31 5.01
CA LEU A 30 -14.27 10.87 3.69
C LEU A 30 -15.09 9.89 2.85
N PRO A 31 -16.18 10.32 2.20
CA PRO A 31 -16.94 9.46 1.32
C PRO A 31 -16.16 9.17 0.05
N PHE A 32 -15.94 7.89 -0.23
CA PHE A 32 -15.28 7.45 -1.45
C PHE A 32 -15.94 6.22 -2.08
N GLN A 33 -15.70 6.06 -3.37
CA GLN A 33 -16.00 4.85 -4.11
C GLN A 33 -14.71 4.19 -4.58
N VAL A 34 -14.76 2.87 -4.80
CA VAL A 34 -13.63 2.10 -5.32
C VAL A 34 -13.94 1.73 -6.77
N VAL A 35 -13.04 2.10 -7.69
CA VAL A 35 -13.18 1.82 -9.11
C VAL A 35 -11.98 1.04 -9.61
N ASP A 36 -12.19 0.15 -10.58
CA ASP A 36 -11.11 -0.60 -11.23
C ASP A 36 -10.19 0.35 -12.04
N ILE A 37 -8.87 0.21 -11.86
CA ILE A 37 -7.90 0.99 -12.63
C ILE A 37 -7.95 0.73 -14.15
N GLU A 38 -8.49 -0.40 -14.60
CA GLU A 38 -8.71 -0.65 -16.03
C GLU A 38 -9.68 0.38 -16.64
N ALA A 39 -10.54 1.00 -15.83
CA ALA A 39 -11.36 2.13 -16.25
C ALA A 39 -10.56 3.44 -16.39
N LEU A 40 -9.44 3.57 -15.66
CA LEU A 40 -8.55 4.74 -15.67
C LEU A 40 -7.70 4.82 -16.94
N THR A 41 -7.19 3.68 -17.43
CA THR A 41 -6.28 3.61 -18.60
C THR A 41 -6.90 4.14 -19.89
N LYS A 42 -8.23 4.31 -19.93
CA LYS A 42 -8.96 4.88 -21.07
C LYS A 42 -9.25 6.38 -20.94
N LYS A 43 -9.02 7.01 -19.78
CA LYS A 43 -9.63 8.32 -19.48
C LYS A 43 -8.74 9.40 -18.86
N ILE A 44 -7.63 9.08 -18.18
CA ILE A 44 -6.98 10.09 -17.31
C ILE A 44 -5.51 10.32 -17.64
N SER A 45 -5.17 11.60 -17.84
CA SER A 45 -3.82 12.13 -18.02
C SER A 45 -3.10 12.29 -16.67
N THR A 46 -2.85 11.19 -15.95
CA THR A 46 -2.02 11.25 -14.74
C THR A 46 -0.54 11.34 -15.09
N ALA A 47 0.27 11.99 -14.26
CA ALA A 47 1.72 11.86 -14.32
C ALA A 47 2.13 10.44 -13.86
N PRO A 48 3.14 9.82 -14.50
CA PRO A 48 3.66 8.54 -14.03
C PRO A 48 4.32 8.68 -12.65
N THR A 49 4.18 7.66 -11.83
CA THR A 49 4.76 7.61 -10.48
C THR A 49 6.26 7.32 -10.50
N SER A 50 6.73 6.64 -11.54
CA SER A 50 8.16 6.47 -11.84
C SER A 50 8.36 6.13 -13.31
N THR A 51 9.59 5.81 -13.68
CA THR A 51 9.91 5.22 -14.98
C THR A 51 10.08 3.71 -14.84
N LYS A 52 9.73 2.95 -15.88
CA LYS A 52 10.02 1.50 -15.95
C LYS A 52 11.55 1.29 -16.02
N PRO A 53 12.04 0.03 -15.88
CA PRO A 53 13.48 -0.27 -15.98
C PRO A 53 14.14 0.11 -17.31
N ASP A 54 13.36 0.41 -18.35
CA ASP A 54 13.86 0.92 -19.64
C ASP A 54 14.27 2.41 -19.60
N GLY A 55 13.99 3.13 -18.51
CA GLY A 55 14.39 4.52 -18.31
C GLY A 55 13.58 5.53 -19.13
N VAL A 56 12.58 5.10 -19.91
CA VAL A 56 11.78 5.99 -20.78
C VAL A 56 10.28 5.76 -20.69
N SER A 57 9.84 4.54 -20.40
CA SER A 57 8.40 4.25 -20.36
C SER A 57 7.79 4.67 -19.02
N PRO A 58 6.65 5.37 -19.02
CA PRO A 58 5.94 5.71 -17.79
C PRO A 58 5.54 4.46 -17.02
N PHE A 59 5.79 4.46 -15.72
CA PHE A 59 5.31 3.46 -14.77
C PHE A 59 4.29 4.12 -13.86
N TYR A 60 3.06 3.61 -13.89
CA TYR A 60 1.98 4.06 -13.02
C TYR A 60 1.83 3.06 -11.89
N THR A 61 2.02 3.52 -10.65
CA THR A 61 1.74 2.76 -9.45
C THR A 61 0.44 3.23 -8.84
N ILE A 62 -0.27 2.26 -8.27
CA ILE A 62 -1.35 2.50 -7.31
C ILE A 62 -0.73 2.74 -5.92
N PRO A 63 -1.45 3.41 -4.99
CA PRO A 63 -2.82 3.90 -5.12
C PRO A 63 -2.91 5.20 -5.95
N ILE A 64 -4.08 5.42 -6.56
CA ILE A 64 -4.44 6.67 -7.24
C ILE A 64 -5.82 7.09 -6.71
N ILE A 65 -5.98 8.36 -6.37
CA ILE A 65 -7.29 8.95 -6.09
C ILE A 65 -7.62 10.03 -7.11
N GLN A 66 -8.91 10.20 -7.37
CA GLN A 66 -9.46 11.38 -8.01
C GLN A 66 -10.47 12.01 -7.07
N ASP A 67 -10.32 13.30 -6.82
CA ASP A 67 -11.24 14.05 -5.98
C ASP A 67 -12.05 15.02 -6.83
N ASP A 68 -13.33 14.71 -7.02
CA ASP A 68 -14.23 15.55 -7.82
C ASP A 68 -14.49 16.92 -7.18
N SER A 69 -14.26 17.10 -5.87
CA SER A 69 -14.49 18.38 -5.19
C SER A 69 -13.42 19.42 -5.53
N THR A 70 -12.19 18.98 -5.80
CA THR A 70 -11.07 19.86 -6.17
C THR A 70 -10.60 19.65 -7.62
N GLY A 71 -11.07 18.61 -8.30
CA GLY A 71 -10.58 18.17 -9.60
C GLY A 71 -9.19 17.53 -9.57
N ALA A 72 -8.65 17.23 -8.39
CA ALA A 72 -7.30 16.68 -8.26
C ALA A 72 -7.25 15.20 -8.65
N VAL A 73 -6.16 14.79 -9.30
CA VAL A 73 -5.83 13.37 -9.51
C VAL A 73 -4.42 13.12 -9.00
N ILE A 74 -4.30 12.25 -8.01
CA ILE A 74 -3.09 12.12 -7.20
C ILE A 74 -2.73 10.64 -7.11
N SER A 75 -1.45 10.36 -7.34
CA SER A 75 -0.83 9.06 -7.15
C SER A 75 0.26 9.16 -6.08
N ASP A 76 0.77 8.02 -5.62
CA ASP A 76 1.70 7.87 -4.49
C ASP A 76 1.03 7.99 -3.11
N SER A 77 1.19 6.96 -2.26
CA SER A 77 0.44 6.89 -1.00
C SER A 77 0.81 7.99 -0.01
N ILE A 78 2.09 8.41 0.07
CA ILE A 78 2.48 9.49 0.98
C ILE A 78 2.00 10.85 0.47
N ILE A 79 2.04 11.07 -0.85
CA ILE A 79 1.51 12.31 -1.45
C ILE A 79 0.00 12.40 -1.28
N ILE A 80 -0.71 11.27 -1.41
CA ILE A 80 -2.14 11.18 -1.12
C ILE A 80 -2.41 11.57 0.34
N MET A 81 -1.68 11.05 1.32
CA MET A 81 -1.92 11.40 2.73
C MET A 81 -1.71 12.89 3.01
N VAL A 82 -0.65 13.48 2.45
CA VAL A 82 -0.39 14.92 2.57
C VAL A 82 -1.56 15.73 1.98
N TYR A 83 -2.01 15.37 0.78
CA TYR A 83 -3.16 16.03 0.16
C TYR A 83 -4.43 15.93 1.01
N LEU A 84 -4.70 14.74 1.57
CA LEU A 84 -5.89 14.52 2.39
C LEU A 84 -5.86 15.37 3.67
N ASP A 85 -4.70 15.48 4.34
CA ASP A 85 -4.54 16.35 5.51
C ASP A 85 -4.67 17.84 5.16
N GLU A 86 -4.11 18.28 4.03
CA GLU A 86 -4.16 19.69 3.59
C GLU A 86 -5.56 20.10 3.11
N THR A 87 -6.25 19.22 2.39
CA THR A 87 -7.55 19.50 1.77
C THR A 87 -8.70 19.30 2.76
N TYR A 88 -8.54 18.35 3.69
CA TYR A 88 -9.57 17.99 4.67
C TYR A 88 -9.05 18.05 6.12
N PRO A 89 -8.53 19.21 6.58
CA PRO A 89 -7.86 19.31 7.88
C PRO A 89 -8.81 19.10 9.07
N SER A 90 -10.11 19.29 8.89
CA SER A 90 -11.13 19.08 9.94
C SER A 90 -11.73 17.66 9.94
N SER A 91 -11.24 16.75 9.10
CA SER A 91 -11.83 15.43 8.92
C SER A 91 -10.93 14.34 9.49
N GLY A 92 -11.34 13.77 10.63
CA GLY A 92 -10.62 12.70 11.33
C GLY A 92 -9.19 13.09 11.77
N PRO A 93 -8.33 12.09 12.03
CA PRO A 93 -6.98 12.32 12.54
C PRO A 93 -6.06 12.90 11.46
N VAL A 94 -4.96 13.53 11.91
CA VAL A 94 -3.87 14.00 11.03
C VAL A 94 -2.96 12.82 10.70
N LEU A 95 -2.91 12.43 9.43
CA LEU A 95 -2.15 11.26 8.98
C LEU A 95 -0.64 11.51 8.97
N ILE A 96 -0.21 12.73 8.64
CA ILE A 96 1.18 13.17 8.63
C ILE A 96 1.35 14.38 9.57
N PRO A 97 1.47 14.17 10.90
CA PRO A 97 1.71 15.27 11.81
C PRO A 97 2.98 16.06 11.46
N THR A 98 2.96 17.35 11.76
CA THR A 98 4.04 18.27 11.42
C THR A 98 5.41 17.75 11.88
N ARG A 99 6.42 17.80 10.99
CA ARG A 99 7.81 17.35 11.22
C ARG A 99 7.98 15.83 11.45
N THR A 100 6.98 15.00 11.18
CA THR A 100 7.08 13.54 11.36
C THR A 100 7.28 12.75 10.06
N LYS A 101 7.07 13.38 8.90
CA LYS A 101 7.07 12.71 7.57
C LYS A 101 8.26 11.77 7.36
N ALA A 102 9.48 12.21 7.67
CA ALA A 102 10.68 11.40 7.48
C ALA A 102 10.70 10.14 8.37
N LEU A 103 10.28 10.28 9.64
CA LEU A 103 10.22 9.16 10.59
C LEU A 103 9.12 8.17 10.21
N GLN A 104 7.96 8.66 9.78
CA GLN A 104 6.88 7.80 9.31
C GLN A 104 7.26 7.02 8.04
N LEU A 105 7.98 7.65 7.10
CA LEU A 105 8.53 6.96 5.93
C LEU A 105 9.57 5.91 6.31
N ALA A 106 10.46 6.21 7.27
CA ALA A 106 11.44 5.25 7.77
C ALA A 106 10.76 4.03 8.41
N LEU A 107 9.71 4.25 9.21
CA LEU A 107 8.94 3.17 9.82
C LEU A 107 8.19 2.33 8.77
N SER A 108 7.52 2.98 7.81
CA SER A 108 6.85 2.29 6.70
C SER A 108 7.84 1.44 5.89
N SER A 109 9.05 1.94 5.63
CA SER A 109 10.13 1.17 4.99
C SER A 109 10.54 -0.03 5.84
N ALA A 110 10.71 0.15 7.15
CA ALA A 110 11.10 -0.95 8.04
C ALA A 110 10.03 -2.06 8.11
N VAL A 111 8.74 -1.70 8.06
CA VAL A 111 7.64 -2.67 7.95
C VAL A 111 7.76 -3.44 6.64
N ILE A 112 7.94 -2.76 5.50
CA ILE A 112 8.13 -3.41 4.20
C ILE A 112 9.32 -4.37 4.22
N ASP A 113 10.44 -3.96 4.82
CA ASP A 113 11.65 -4.79 4.94
C ASP A 113 11.40 -6.01 5.83
N ALA A 114 10.64 -5.86 6.92
CA ALA A 114 10.28 -6.98 7.79
C ALA A 114 9.47 -8.05 7.04
N PHE A 115 8.58 -7.64 6.14
CA PHE A 115 7.76 -8.55 5.32
C PHE A 115 8.46 -9.08 4.06
N THR A 116 9.58 -8.48 3.64
CA THR A 116 10.29 -8.85 2.40
C THR A 116 10.70 -10.34 2.35
N PRO A 117 11.25 -10.96 3.41
CA PRO A 117 11.54 -12.40 3.42
C PRO A 117 10.30 -13.28 3.22
N PHE A 118 9.10 -12.75 3.47
CA PHE A 118 7.82 -13.45 3.35
C PHE A 118 7.22 -13.38 1.92
N GLN A 119 7.90 -12.72 0.99
CA GLN A 119 7.50 -12.53 -0.42
C GLN A 119 7.04 -13.81 -1.15
N PRO A 120 7.60 -15.00 -0.93
CA PRO A 120 7.10 -16.22 -1.57
C PRO A 120 5.65 -16.57 -1.21
N PHE A 121 5.23 -16.33 0.04
CA PHE A 121 3.84 -16.56 0.46
C PHE A 121 2.87 -15.57 -0.21
N PHE A 122 3.27 -14.30 -0.31
CA PHE A 122 2.50 -13.29 -1.00
C PHE A 122 2.36 -13.61 -2.49
N SER A 123 3.46 -13.97 -3.15
CA SER A 123 3.49 -14.39 -4.56
C SER A 123 2.60 -15.60 -4.81
N HIS A 124 2.67 -16.62 -3.95
CA HIS A 124 1.78 -17.77 -4.02
C HIS A 124 0.31 -17.36 -3.92
N SER A 125 -0.04 -16.52 -2.94
CA SER A 125 -1.42 -16.03 -2.76
C SER A 125 -1.90 -15.22 -3.96
N ILE A 126 -1.03 -14.39 -4.55
CA ILE A 126 -1.33 -13.58 -5.73
C ILE A 126 -1.78 -14.47 -6.90
N THR A 127 -1.04 -15.55 -7.20
CA THR A 127 -1.39 -16.48 -8.30
C THR A 127 -2.78 -17.12 -8.15
N LYS A 128 -3.30 -17.20 -6.92
CA LYS A 128 -4.60 -17.80 -6.62
C LYS A 128 -5.74 -16.79 -6.52
N LYS A 129 -5.46 -15.59 -6.01
CA LYS A 129 -6.50 -14.60 -5.64
C LYS A 129 -6.65 -13.45 -6.62
N MET A 130 -5.64 -13.13 -7.43
CA MET A 130 -5.76 -12.08 -8.44
C MET A 130 -6.54 -12.56 -9.67
N ASN A 131 -7.11 -11.62 -10.43
CA ASN A 131 -7.64 -11.94 -11.76
C ASN A 131 -6.50 -12.39 -12.70
N ASP A 132 -6.85 -13.04 -13.80
CA ASP A 132 -5.85 -13.71 -14.65
C ASP A 132 -4.91 -12.71 -15.34
N ALA A 133 -5.42 -11.54 -15.75
CA ALA A 133 -4.63 -10.49 -16.38
C ALA A 133 -3.57 -9.92 -15.42
N MET A 134 -3.94 -9.67 -14.16
CA MET A 134 -3.04 -9.14 -13.14
C MET A 134 -2.05 -10.20 -12.67
N ALA A 135 -2.50 -11.45 -12.49
CA ALA A 135 -1.59 -12.55 -12.18
C ALA A 135 -0.52 -12.69 -13.28
N ALA A 136 -0.92 -12.66 -14.56
CA ALA A 136 0.01 -12.71 -15.68
C ALA A 136 0.99 -11.52 -15.70
N TYR A 137 0.50 -10.30 -15.44
CA TYR A 137 1.36 -9.12 -15.29
C TYR A 137 2.37 -9.28 -14.15
N PHE A 138 1.92 -9.69 -12.97
CA PHE A 138 2.77 -9.86 -11.80
C PHE A 138 3.83 -10.96 -12.03
N MET A 139 3.44 -12.10 -12.60
CA MET A 139 4.36 -13.17 -13.00
C MET A 139 5.44 -12.67 -13.96
N ARG A 140 5.02 -11.96 -15.03
CA ARG A 140 5.94 -11.46 -16.06
C ARG A 140 6.89 -10.40 -15.55
N VAL A 141 6.38 -9.41 -14.81
CA VAL A 141 7.11 -8.18 -14.48
C VAL A 141 7.79 -8.26 -13.12
N LYS A 142 7.15 -8.86 -12.11
CA LYS A 142 7.65 -8.88 -10.73
C LYS A 142 8.35 -10.18 -10.36
N LEU A 143 8.06 -11.28 -11.06
CA LEU A 143 8.66 -12.59 -10.80
C LEU A 143 9.51 -13.10 -11.97
N GLY A 144 9.97 -12.21 -12.85
CA GLY A 144 10.92 -12.55 -13.92
C GLY A 144 10.41 -13.61 -14.91
N GLY A 145 9.09 -13.74 -15.08
CA GLY A 145 8.49 -14.73 -15.97
C GLY A 145 8.26 -16.11 -15.36
N VAL A 146 8.43 -16.28 -14.03
CA VAL A 146 8.01 -17.50 -13.33
C VAL A 146 6.51 -17.70 -13.51
N ALA A 147 6.05 -18.90 -13.87
CA ALA A 147 4.64 -19.17 -14.15
C ALA A 147 3.79 -19.37 -12.88
N LYS A 148 4.39 -19.88 -11.81
CA LYS A 148 3.75 -20.09 -10.51
C LYS A 148 4.81 -20.08 -9.40
N VAL A 149 4.46 -19.53 -8.24
CA VAL A 149 5.25 -19.67 -7.01
C VAL A 149 4.48 -20.56 -6.06
N ASP A 150 5.07 -21.69 -5.66
CA ASP A 150 4.50 -22.53 -4.61
C ASP A 150 4.81 -21.95 -3.23
N ALA A 151 3.89 -22.16 -2.29
CA ALA A 151 4.12 -21.74 -0.92
C ALA A 151 5.26 -22.58 -0.32
N PRO A 152 6.21 -21.96 0.38
CA PRO A 152 7.21 -22.70 1.15
C PRO A 152 6.56 -23.67 2.15
N GLU A 153 7.15 -24.85 2.31
CA GLU A 153 6.68 -25.92 3.21
C GLU A 153 7.80 -26.40 4.15
N GLY A 154 7.45 -27.23 5.12
CA GLY A 154 8.39 -27.89 6.04
C GLY A 154 9.34 -26.93 6.75
N LYS A 155 10.64 -27.24 6.71
CA LYS A 155 11.70 -26.48 7.40
C LYS A 155 11.84 -25.05 6.89
N GLU A 156 11.69 -24.83 5.59
CA GLU A 156 11.79 -23.49 5.00
C GLU A 156 10.63 -22.61 5.47
N ARG A 157 9.40 -23.14 5.50
CA ARG A 157 8.26 -22.45 6.09
C ARG A 157 8.53 -22.06 7.54
N ALA A 158 8.97 -23.01 8.37
CA ALA A 158 9.25 -22.76 9.78
C ALA A 158 10.32 -21.67 9.97
N LYS A 159 11.39 -21.70 9.17
CA LYS A 159 12.45 -20.68 9.17
C LYS A 159 11.92 -19.29 8.82
N MET A 160 11.09 -19.18 7.77
CA MET A 160 10.51 -17.89 7.37
C MET A 160 9.58 -17.31 8.44
N TRP A 161 8.75 -18.15 9.08
CA TRP A 161 7.91 -17.70 10.20
C TRP A 161 8.73 -17.28 11.42
N ALA A 162 9.82 -17.99 11.73
CA ALA A 162 10.72 -17.60 12.81
C ALA A 162 11.38 -16.24 12.54
N ASN A 163 11.90 -16.03 11.32
CA ASN A 163 12.48 -14.75 10.91
C ASN A 163 11.44 -13.62 10.98
N MET A 164 10.22 -13.86 10.52
CA MET A 164 9.13 -12.89 10.58
C MET A 164 8.80 -12.50 12.03
N LYS A 165 8.69 -13.49 12.91
CA LYS A 165 8.46 -13.28 14.34
C LYS A 165 9.57 -12.45 14.97
N GLU A 166 10.83 -12.70 14.61
CA GLU A 166 11.97 -11.92 15.08
C GLU A 166 11.91 -10.46 14.60
N SER A 167 11.65 -10.24 13.30
CA SER A 167 11.55 -8.90 12.72
C SER A 167 10.40 -8.10 13.33
N LEU A 168 9.21 -8.68 13.45
CA LEU A 168 8.08 -8.05 14.14
C LEU A 168 8.39 -7.80 15.62
N GLY A 169 9.08 -8.73 16.29
CA GLY A 169 9.52 -8.57 17.68
C GLY A 169 10.49 -7.39 17.86
N LYS A 170 11.38 -7.14 16.89
CA LYS A 170 12.26 -5.96 16.90
C LYS A 170 11.46 -4.66 16.79
N MET A 171 10.42 -4.63 15.94
CA MET A 171 9.55 -3.46 15.82
C MET A 171 8.68 -3.26 17.06
N ASN A 172 8.18 -4.33 17.66
CA ASN A 172 7.42 -4.27 18.90
C ASN A 172 8.19 -3.58 20.04
N LYS A 173 9.52 -3.74 20.08
CA LYS A 173 10.38 -3.05 21.04
C LYS A 173 10.37 -1.53 20.91
N TRP A 174 10.04 -0.98 19.75
CA TRP A 174 9.91 0.47 19.57
C TRP A 174 8.72 1.07 20.32
N PHE A 175 7.76 0.22 20.68
CA PHE A 175 6.58 0.59 21.46
C PHE A 175 6.75 0.28 22.96
N GLU A 176 7.88 -0.32 23.39
CA GLU A 176 8.13 -0.57 24.82
C GLU A 176 8.20 0.76 25.58
N GLY A 177 7.31 0.93 26.57
CA GLY A 177 7.18 2.18 27.32
C GLY A 177 6.29 3.23 26.66
N SER A 178 5.72 2.96 25.47
CA SER A 178 4.64 3.76 24.91
C SER A 178 3.36 3.55 25.70
N GLU A 179 2.59 4.62 25.90
CA GLU A 179 1.23 4.56 26.47
C GLU A 179 0.16 4.29 25.40
N SER A 180 0.56 4.17 24.13
CA SER A 180 -0.34 3.91 23.00
C SER A 180 0.19 2.85 22.05
N ASP A 181 -0.75 2.20 21.37
CA ASP A 181 -0.52 1.24 20.29
C ASP A 181 -0.26 1.92 18.93
N PHE A 182 -0.50 3.24 18.79
CA PHE A 182 -0.18 3.97 17.55
C PHE A 182 1.15 4.70 17.63
N VAL A 183 1.80 4.82 16.46
CA VAL A 183 3.13 5.42 16.30
C VAL A 183 3.19 6.85 16.83
N MET A 184 2.11 7.61 16.68
CA MET A 184 2.04 9.02 17.07
C MET A 184 1.32 9.26 18.40
N GLY A 185 1.08 8.21 19.19
CA GLY A 185 0.35 8.32 20.45
C GLY A 185 -1.14 8.11 20.25
N ASN A 186 -1.99 9.07 20.59
CA ASN A 186 -3.42 8.79 20.78
C ASN A 186 -4.24 8.53 19.51
N GLU A 187 -3.69 8.85 18.33
CA GLU A 187 -4.38 8.72 17.04
C GLU A 187 -3.50 7.98 16.01
N PRO A 188 -4.12 7.21 15.10
CA PRO A 188 -3.39 6.55 14.02
C PRO A 188 -2.83 7.58 13.04
N SER A 189 -1.64 7.32 12.53
CA SER A 189 -0.99 8.09 11.48
C SER A 189 -0.73 7.24 10.24
N PHE A 190 -0.13 7.81 9.20
CA PHE A 190 0.22 7.09 7.97
C PHE A 190 1.05 5.82 8.22
N ALA A 191 1.97 5.85 9.19
CA ALA A 191 2.79 4.69 9.53
C ALA A 191 1.98 3.51 10.11
N ASP A 192 0.78 3.77 10.64
CA ASP A 192 -0.14 2.75 11.18
C ASP A 192 -1.11 2.19 10.10
N THR A 193 -1.13 2.79 8.90
CA THR A 193 -2.06 2.44 7.79
C THR A 193 -1.51 1.46 6.76
#